data_AF-A0A949AZ73-F1
#
_entry.id   AF-A0A949AZ73-F1
#
_cell.length_a   1.000
_cell.length_b   1.000
_cell.length_c   1.000
_cell.angle_alpha   90.00
_cell.angle_beta   90.00
_cell.angle_gamma   90.00
#
_symmetry.space_group_name_H-M   'P 1'
#
loop_
_entity.id
_entity.type
_entity.pdbx_description
1 polymer ?
#
loop_
_entity_poly.entity_id
_entity_poly.type
_entity_poly.pdbx_seq_one_letter_code
_entity_poly.pdbx_strand_id
1 'polypeptide(L)'
;MSPQSSTTATRNAWLVPKAQRRLLAGLAGAALLLVSACSGTTPASTPSATGEAPKVFTVGTSASISTLDPNKAVDQAQLQILNLIGGTLTVFSKDYSSVEPGLATSWEASADGLTYTFQIASGLKFSDGSALTAKDVAATLDWVINDKGSWNAGMVAHWAGAKQTGDSTVVLTLDDPQPSVLSLLADPEIGTIMPASKLGDEKFYVKPISAGPYMLKSFDPTNGNADLVLNPNWTGAVPAVPEIKFVYIQDSNTRGVQLKGGSIDLAENIPPNTLAQFTGEVEGSVTPAFGGNFLIPNDKKGILTDSKIRQAVSLAIDRNQISEVIWAGQAKPLYQFWPNTSKLSHPVLPQAVDVEAAKALLVGTKCESGCELKFSFQPGQQSTEDLAALLTEDLAKIGITFTAQRVEGGEMGTLQSDFAFGFISSGLYDYVDRADILLAQGVQSDGGTNALFSGYSSKEMDALIAKAISATGDERTALMQQINEQFAKDMPLIPLVDWAFVHAKNTASSQWVTFEPTGWLRVATKS
;
A
#
# COMPACT_ATOMS: atom_id res chain seq x y z
N MET A 1 43.89 60.20 -46.54
CA MET A 1 42.84 60.46 -47.55
C MET A 1 41.50 60.07 -46.94
N SER A 2 40.46 60.83 -47.25
CA SER A 2 39.07 60.67 -46.79
C SER A 2 38.15 60.68 -48.03
N PRO A 3 36.80 60.62 -47.91
CA PRO A 3 35.95 60.16 -46.80
C PRO A 3 35.32 58.77 -47.18
N GLN A 4 34.02 58.43 -47.30
CA GLN A 4 32.71 59.05 -47.05
C GLN A 4 31.60 57.97 -47.06
N SER A 5 30.42 58.12 -46.43
CA SER A 5 30.12 58.30 -44.99
C SER A 5 28.62 58.01 -44.73
N SER A 6 28.23 57.88 -43.44
CA SER A 6 26.96 58.41 -42.84
C SER A 6 25.59 57.83 -43.28
N THR A 7 24.47 57.86 -42.53
CA THR A 7 24.09 58.22 -41.12
C THR A 7 22.65 57.69 -40.90
N THR A 8 22.30 56.99 -39.82
CA THR A 8 21.79 57.48 -38.50
C THR A 8 20.29 57.85 -38.46
N ALA A 9 19.62 57.55 -37.33
CA ALA A 9 18.18 57.64 -37.13
C ALA A 9 17.71 58.88 -36.34
N THR A 10 16.39 59.10 -36.29
CA THR A 10 15.74 60.03 -35.34
C THR A 10 14.39 59.50 -34.84
N ARG A 11 14.11 59.75 -33.54
CA ARG A 11 12.75 59.78 -32.99
C ARG A 11 12.09 61.11 -33.36
N ASN A 12 10.75 61.16 -33.37
CA ASN A 12 10.02 62.31 -32.83
C ASN A 12 8.60 61.91 -32.38
N ALA A 13 8.00 62.75 -31.55
CA ALA A 13 6.66 62.59 -31.00
C ALA A 13 5.89 63.93 -31.09
N TRP A 14 4.73 64.00 -30.42
CA TRP A 14 3.90 65.19 -30.12
C TRP A 14 2.69 65.51 -31.02
N LEU A 15 1.55 65.57 -30.32
CA LEU A 15 0.39 66.48 -30.45
C LEU A 15 -0.93 66.07 -31.13
N VAL A 16 -1.94 66.14 -30.26
CA VAL A 16 -3.39 66.06 -30.44
C VAL A 16 -3.97 67.36 -31.01
N PRO A 17 -5.00 67.29 -31.88
CA PRO A 17 -6.06 68.29 -31.96
C PRO A 17 -7.35 67.84 -31.24
N LYS A 18 -8.14 68.79 -30.72
CA LYS A 18 -9.34 68.51 -29.88
C LYS A 18 -10.68 68.78 -30.57
N ALA A 19 -11.57 67.78 -30.47
CA ALA A 19 -13.00 67.89 -30.14
C ALA A 19 -14.01 68.53 -31.13
N GLN A 20 -15.30 68.40 -30.73
CA GLN A 20 -16.55 68.90 -31.33
C GLN A 20 -17.17 68.01 -32.45
N ARG A 21 -18.50 67.74 -32.48
CA ARG A 21 -19.60 68.04 -31.54
C ARG A 21 -20.88 67.20 -31.85
N ARG A 22 -21.53 66.65 -30.81
CA ARG A 22 -23.02 66.44 -30.69
C ARG A 22 -23.69 65.42 -31.66
N LEU A 23 -24.89 64.84 -31.43
CA LEU A 23 -25.87 64.86 -30.31
C LEU A 23 -26.81 63.61 -30.35
N LEU A 24 -27.66 63.46 -29.31
CA LEU A 24 -28.75 62.48 -29.08
C LEU A 24 -28.27 61.09 -28.59
N ALA A 25 -28.62 60.58 -27.39
CA ALA A 25 -29.90 60.44 -26.64
C ALA A 25 -30.67 59.15 -27.04
N GLY A 26 -31.06 58.27 -26.11
CA GLY A 26 -30.88 58.32 -24.65
C GLY A 26 -31.49 57.12 -23.91
N LEU A 27 -32.16 57.39 -22.78
CA LEU A 27 -32.75 56.46 -21.79
C LEU A 27 -31.74 55.79 -20.82
N ALA A 28 -32.23 55.53 -19.61
CA ALA A 28 -31.49 55.03 -18.46
C ALA A 28 -32.31 53.94 -17.73
N GLY A 29 -31.61 53.04 -17.03
CA GLY A 29 -32.20 52.03 -16.16
C GLY A 29 -31.11 51.48 -15.25
N ALA A 30 -31.35 51.42 -13.94
CA ALA A 30 -30.33 51.12 -12.94
C ALA A 30 -30.41 49.68 -12.43
N ALA A 31 -29.25 49.05 -12.24
CA ALA A 31 -29.07 47.95 -11.30
C ALA A 31 -27.62 47.94 -10.80
N LEU A 32 -27.44 47.98 -9.48
CA LEU A 32 -26.20 47.69 -8.78
C LEU A 32 -26.37 46.36 -8.06
N LEU A 33 -25.24 45.64 -7.86
CA LEU A 33 -24.97 44.52 -6.94
C LEU A 33 -24.64 43.17 -7.60
N LEU A 34 -23.90 42.37 -6.80
CA LEU A 34 -23.52 40.96 -7.01
C LEU A 34 -22.52 40.67 -8.15
N VAL A 35 -21.24 40.91 -7.88
CA VAL A 35 -20.16 40.04 -8.37
C VAL A 35 -19.70 39.18 -7.19
N SER A 36 -20.20 37.95 -7.13
CA SER A 36 -19.77 36.92 -6.18
C SER A 36 -19.79 35.57 -6.87
N ALA A 37 -18.79 35.37 -7.74
CA ALA A 37 -18.49 34.15 -8.45
C ALA A 37 -16.95 34.12 -8.65
N CYS A 38 -16.23 33.00 -8.53
CA CYS A 38 -16.68 31.62 -8.33
C CYS A 38 -16.00 31.00 -7.09
N SER A 39 -16.72 30.15 -6.36
CA SER A 39 -16.17 29.18 -5.40
C SER A 39 -17.14 27.99 -5.29
N GLY A 40 -17.36 27.34 -6.43
CA GLY A 40 -18.20 26.14 -6.54
C GLY A 40 -17.36 24.96 -6.97
N THR A 41 -16.83 24.21 -6.01
CA THR A 41 -16.17 22.92 -6.27
C THR A 41 -17.25 21.91 -6.61
N THR A 42 -17.45 21.61 -7.89
CA THR A 42 -18.37 20.55 -8.32
C THR A 42 -17.86 19.20 -7.79
N PRO A 43 -18.65 18.44 -7.02
CA PRO A 43 -18.26 17.08 -6.63
C PRO A 43 -18.05 16.22 -7.87
N ALA A 44 -17.00 15.41 -7.88
CA ALA A 44 -16.74 14.48 -8.98
C ALA A 44 -17.81 13.38 -8.96
N SER A 45 -18.79 13.47 -9.87
CA SER A 45 -19.80 12.44 -10.06
C SER A 45 -19.13 11.12 -10.44
N THR A 46 -19.22 10.09 -9.60
CA THR A 46 -18.78 8.75 -10.00
C THR A 46 -19.60 8.30 -11.21
N PRO A 47 -19.00 7.76 -12.28
CA PRO A 47 -19.78 7.14 -13.33
C PRO A 47 -20.59 5.97 -12.77
N SER A 48 -21.91 5.99 -12.93
CA SER A 48 -22.75 4.81 -12.71
C SER A 48 -22.38 3.74 -13.73
N ALA A 49 -22.26 2.49 -13.30
CA ALA A 49 -22.06 1.37 -14.23
C ALA A 49 -23.25 1.27 -15.21
N THR A 50 -22.96 1.07 -16.49
CA THR A 50 -23.95 0.99 -17.57
C THR A 50 -23.86 -0.36 -18.29
N GLY A 51 -24.85 -1.23 -18.08
CA GLY A 51 -24.95 -2.54 -18.72
C GLY A 51 -25.62 -3.59 -17.82
N GLU A 52 -25.50 -4.86 -18.19
CA GLU A 52 -25.71 -5.99 -17.27
C GLU A 52 -24.36 -6.32 -16.61
N ALA A 53 -24.36 -6.66 -15.32
CA ALA A 53 -23.16 -7.09 -14.62
C ALA A 53 -22.69 -8.46 -15.14
N PRO A 54 -21.36 -8.72 -15.27
CA PRO A 54 -20.86 -10.01 -15.70
C PRO A 54 -21.22 -11.10 -14.67
N LYS A 55 -21.52 -12.30 -15.17
CA LYS A 55 -21.91 -13.45 -14.33
C LYS A 55 -20.72 -14.06 -13.57
N VAL A 56 -19.53 -13.86 -14.11
CA VAL A 56 -18.23 -14.26 -13.57
C VAL A 56 -17.27 -13.10 -13.81
N PHE A 57 -16.42 -12.75 -12.84
CA PHE A 57 -15.25 -11.88 -13.04
C PHE A 57 -13.98 -12.65 -12.68
N THR A 58 -12.96 -12.60 -13.53
CA THR A 58 -11.77 -13.46 -13.40
C THR A 58 -10.49 -12.64 -13.22
N VAL A 59 -9.82 -12.85 -12.10
CA VAL A 59 -8.54 -12.23 -11.73
C VAL A 59 -7.41 -13.19 -12.06
N GLY A 60 -6.52 -12.81 -12.97
CA GLY A 60 -5.23 -13.47 -13.20
C GLY A 60 -4.20 -12.98 -12.17
N THR A 61 -3.95 -13.78 -11.14
CA THR A 61 -3.09 -13.42 -10.02
C THR A 61 -1.62 -13.67 -10.34
N SER A 62 -0.74 -12.87 -9.74
CA SER A 62 0.72 -12.99 -9.92
C SER A 62 1.41 -13.90 -8.88
N ALA A 63 0.75 -14.17 -7.77
CA ALA A 63 1.17 -15.09 -6.72
C ALA A 63 0.15 -16.24 -6.57
N SER A 64 0.62 -17.39 -6.08
CA SER A 64 -0.21 -18.56 -5.80
C SER A 64 -0.99 -18.37 -4.51
N ILE A 65 -2.29 -18.69 -4.51
CA ILE A 65 -3.09 -18.70 -3.29
C ILE A 65 -2.73 -19.98 -2.52
N SER A 66 -1.89 -19.84 -1.49
CA SER A 66 -1.39 -20.97 -0.69
C SER A 66 -2.20 -21.21 0.58
N THR A 67 -2.82 -20.16 1.13
CA THR A 67 -3.58 -20.16 2.38
C THR A 67 -4.75 -19.17 2.33
N LEU A 68 -5.76 -19.39 3.18
CA LEU A 68 -6.82 -18.43 3.52
C LEU A 68 -6.93 -18.28 5.05
N ASP A 69 -5.80 -18.42 5.74
CA ASP A 69 -5.61 -18.18 7.18
C ASP A 69 -5.18 -16.71 7.39
N PRO A 70 -6.01 -15.83 8.00
CA PRO A 70 -5.71 -14.40 8.16
C PRO A 70 -4.35 -14.12 8.81
N ASN A 71 -3.88 -15.01 9.70
CA ASN A 71 -2.61 -14.81 10.41
C ASN A 71 -1.38 -15.17 9.56
N LYS A 72 -1.58 -15.87 8.44
CA LYS A 72 -0.53 -16.38 7.51
C LYS A 72 -0.65 -15.81 6.09
N ALA A 73 -1.78 -15.19 5.74
CA ALA A 73 -2.00 -14.60 4.43
C ALA A 73 -1.17 -13.32 4.28
N VAL A 74 -0.40 -13.23 3.19
CA VAL A 74 0.47 -12.08 2.90
C VAL A 74 0.47 -11.65 1.43
N ASP A 75 0.09 -12.55 0.51
CA ASP A 75 0.00 -12.20 -0.92
C ASP A 75 -1.30 -11.46 -1.25
N GLN A 76 -1.24 -10.50 -2.17
CA GLN A 76 -2.36 -9.62 -2.53
C GLN A 76 -3.66 -10.39 -2.83
N ALA A 77 -3.58 -11.50 -3.57
CA ALA A 77 -4.75 -12.32 -3.91
C ALA A 77 -5.38 -13.02 -2.70
N GLN A 78 -4.58 -13.45 -1.72
CA GLN A 78 -5.06 -14.07 -0.48
C GLN A 78 -5.81 -13.02 0.35
N LEU A 79 -5.23 -11.83 0.50
CA LEU A 79 -5.82 -10.70 1.22
C LEU A 79 -7.09 -10.17 0.53
N GLN A 80 -7.10 -10.07 -0.81
CA GLN A 80 -8.30 -9.73 -1.59
C GLN A 80 -9.43 -10.74 -1.39
N ILE A 81 -9.13 -12.05 -1.34
CA ILE A 81 -10.13 -13.07 -1.04
C ILE A 81 -10.66 -12.88 0.38
N LEU A 82 -9.80 -12.69 1.37
CA LEU A 82 -10.20 -12.43 2.76
C LEU A 82 -11.09 -11.17 2.88
N ASN A 83 -10.79 -10.09 2.16
CA ASN A 83 -11.66 -8.90 2.07
C ASN A 83 -13.06 -9.20 1.45
N LEU A 84 -13.19 -10.23 0.60
CA LEU A 84 -14.46 -10.61 -0.01
C LEU A 84 -15.26 -11.65 0.79
N ILE A 85 -14.59 -12.55 1.53
CA ILE A 85 -15.23 -13.61 2.33
C ILE A 85 -15.31 -13.30 3.83
N GLY A 86 -14.49 -12.38 4.32
CA GLY A 86 -14.46 -11.91 5.69
C GLY A 86 -15.57 -10.91 5.98
N GLY A 87 -16.01 -10.89 7.23
CA GLY A 87 -16.84 -9.83 7.79
C GLY A 87 -16.08 -9.18 8.93
N THR A 88 -15.92 -7.87 8.86
CA THR A 88 -15.10 -7.05 9.76
C THR A 88 -15.97 -6.22 10.70
N LEU A 89 -15.47 -5.82 11.88
CA LEU A 89 -16.27 -4.99 12.80
C LEU A 89 -16.57 -3.60 12.24
N THR A 90 -15.59 -3.05 11.53
CA THR A 90 -15.62 -1.77 10.85
C THR A 90 -15.29 -1.96 9.37
N VAL A 91 -15.61 -0.98 8.53
CA VAL A 91 -15.23 -0.96 7.11
C VAL A 91 -14.71 0.41 6.71
N PHE A 92 -13.90 0.51 5.67
CA PHE A 92 -13.51 1.80 5.12
C PHE A 92 -14.65 2.43 4.31
N SER A 93 -14.80 3.75 4.41
CA SER A 93 -15.69 4.53 3.54
C SER A 93 -15.34 4.34 2.06
N LYS A 94 -16.26 4.70 1.14
CA LYS A 94 -16.04 4.46 -0.30
C LYS A 94 -14.77 5.14 -0.84
N ASP A 95 -14.41 6.28 -0.28
CA ASP A 95 -13.24 7.10 -0.60
C ASP A 95 -12.03 6.86 0.33
N TYR A 96 -12.12 5.88 1.25
CA TYR A 96 -11.11 5.58 2.27
C TYR A 96 -10.75 6.76 3.20
N SER A 97 -11.58 7.81 3.26
CA SER A 97 -11.34 8.99 4.11
C SER A 97 -11.71 8.78 5.58
N SER A 98 -12.52 7.75 5.88
CA SER A 98 -13.02 7.46 7.22
C SER A 98 -13.36 5.98 7.42
N VAL A 99 -13.73 5.62 8.64
CA VAL A 99 -14.13 4.27 9.04
C VAL A 99 -15.61 4.28 9.42
N GLU A 100 -16.36 3.33 8.86
CA GLU A 100 -17.81 3.17 8.98
C GLU A 100 -18.20 1.86 9.71
N PRO A 101 -19.43 1.74 10.24
CA PRO A 101 -19.96 0.51 10.84
C PRO A 101 -19.95 -0.70 9.88
N GLY A 102 -19.41 -1.84 10.36
CA GLY A 102 -19.44 -3.14 9.70
C GLY A 102 -20.36 -4.11 10.43
N LEU A 103 -19.82 -5.22 10.94
CA LEU A 103 -20.52 -6.13 11.84
C LEU A 103 -20.82 -5.49 13.22
N ALA A 104 -20.10 -4.44 13.61
CA ALA A 104 -20.46 -3.58 14.74
C ALA A 104 -21.30 -2.40 14.26
N THR A 105 -22.43 -2.11 14.91
CA THR A 105 -23.32 -0.98 14.60
C THR A 105 -22.80 0.36 15.12
N SER A 106 -21.99 0.32 16.19
CA SER A 106 -21.40 1.48 16.84
C SER A 106 -20.26 1.05 17.77
N TRP A 107 -19.43 2.01 18.16
CA TRP A 107 -18.37 1.84 19.15
C TRP A 107 -18.20 3.10 20.01
N GLU A 108 -17.64 2.93 21.19
CA GLU A 108 -17.21 4.01 22.09
C GLU A 108 -15.78 3.73 22.55
N ALA A 109 -14.93 4.76 22.52
CA ALA A 109 -13.55 4.70 23.01
C ALA A 109 -13.42 5.45 24.33
N SER A 110 -12.66 4.91 25.28
CA SER A 110 -12.37 5.56 26.56
C SER A 110 -11.53 6.82 26.37
N ALA A 111 -11.60 7.74 27.35
CA ALA A 111 -10.91 9.04 27.29
C ALA A 111 -9.37 8.96 27.31
N ASP A 112 -8.81 7.79 27.65
CA ASP A 112 -7.38 7.47 27.60
C ASP A 112 -6.98 6.69 26.32
N GLY A 113 -7.94 6.27 25.50
CA GLY A 113 -7.71 5.46 24.29
C GLY A 113 -7.38 3.99 24.54
N LEU A 114 -7.48 3.49 25.78
CA LEU A 114 -7.08 2.13 26.17
C LEU A 114 -8.22 1.09 26.12
N THR A 115 -9.46 1.50 25.89
CA THR A 115 -10.63 0.61 25.88
C THR A 115 -11.61 1.01 24.78
N TYR A 116 -11.97 0.05 23.92
CA TYR A 116 -12.97 0.22 22.85
C TYR A 116 -14.13 -0.75 23.07
N THR A 117 -15.35 -0.21 23.20
CA THR A 117 -16.59 -0.97 23.43
C THR A 117 -17.43 -0.97 22.17
N PHE A 118 -17.60 -2.13 21.54
CA PHE A 118 -18.33 -2.34 20.29
C PHE A 118 -19.70 -2.95 20.54
N GLN A 119 -20.74 -2.44 19.86
CA GLN A 119 -22.06 -3.05 19.81
C GLN A 119 -22.21 -3.85 18.51
N ILE A 120 -22.40 -5.17 18.64
CA ILE A 120 -22.46 -6.12 17.52
C ILE A 120 -23.89 -6.21 16.97
N ALA A 121 -24.05 -6.23 15.65
CA ALA A 121 -25.36 -6.26 15.02
C ALA A 121 -26.13 -7.56 15.32
N SER A 122 -27.45 -7.43 15.50
CA SER A 122 -28.34 -8.56 15.80
C SER A 122 -28.69 -9.37 14.54
N GLY A 123 -28.72 -10.70 14.65
CA GLY A 123 -29.18 -11.58 13.57
C GLY A 123 -28.15 -11.88 12.48
N LEU A 124 -26.89 -11.49 12.69
CA LEU A 124 -25.77 -11.85 11.83
C LEU A 124 -25.62 -13.38 11.70
N LYS A 125 -25.16 -13.81 10.52
CA LYS A 125 -24.95 -15.22 10.20
C LYS A 125 -23.66 -15.43 9.42
N PHE A 126 -23.04 -16.55 9.70
CA PHE A 126 -21.99 -17.14 8.87
C PHE A 126 -22.57 -17.77 7.60
N SER A 127 -21.74 -18.04 6.60
CA SER A 127 -22.17 -18.52 5.28
C SER A 127 -22.79 -19.92 5.27
N ASP A 128 -22.54 -20.73 6.31
CA ASP A 128 -23.20 -22.02 6.53
C ASP A 128 -24.61 -21.89 7.16
N GLY A 129 -25.02 -20.68 7.53
CA GLY A 129 -26.29 -20.36 8.18
C GLY A 129 -26.25 -20.40 9.71
N SER A 130 -25.11 -20.73 10.34
CA SER A 130 -24.92 -20.60 11.78
C SER A 130 -24.89 -19.11 12.21
N ALA A 131 -25.22 -18.84 13.48
CA ALA A 131 -25.26 -17.48 14.01
C ALA A 131 -23.85 -16.95 14.29
N LEU A 132 -23.57 -15.71 13.90
CA LEU A 132 -22.37 -14.97 14.28
C LEU A 132 -22.70 -14.12 15.50
N THR A 133 -21.95 -14.27 16.59
CA THR A 133 -22.25 -13.64 17.88
C THR A 133 -21.09 -12.80 18.43
N ALA A 134 -21.35 -12.00 19.47
CA ALA A 134 -20.30 -11.28 20.21
C ALA A 134 -19.23 -12.21 20.80
N LYS A 135 -19.55 -13.49 21.02
CA LYS A 135 -18.57 -14.53 21.42
C LYS A 135 -17.55 -14.82 20.32
N ASP A 136 -18.02 -14.95 19.08
CA ASP A 136 -17.19 -15.26 17.90
C ASP A 136 -16.28 -14.08 17.57
N VAL A 137 -16.81 -12.87 17.68
CA VAL A 137 -16.03 -11.62 17.60
C VAL A 137 -14.92 -11.60 18.66
N ALA A 138 -15.29 -11.70 19.94
CA ALA A 138 -14.32 -11.60 21.03
C ALA A 138 -13.24 -12.68 20.94
N ALA A 139 -13.62 -13.94 20.65
CA ALA A 139 -12.68 -15.03 20.49
C ALA A 139 -11.74 -14.86 19.29
N THR A 140 -12.24 -14.35 18.15
CA THR A 140 -11.39 -14.11 16.97
C THR A 140 -10.35 -13.03 17.28
N LEU A 141 -10.76 -11.89 17.83
CA LEU A 141 -9.82 -10.82 18.17
C LEU A 141 -8.80 -11.28 19.23
N ASP A 142 -9.23 -11.98 20.28
CA ASP A 142 -8.33 -12.52 21.31
C ASP A 142 -7.35 -13.57 20.72
N TRP A 143 -7.75 -14.34 19.71
CA TRP A 143 -6.86 -15.24 18.98
C TRP A 143 -5.83 -14.50 18.12
N VAL A 144 -6.23 -13.49 17.36
CA VAL A 144 -5.30 -12.63 16.57
C VAL A 144 -4.29 -11.94 17.48
N ILE A 145 -4.73 -11.43 18.63
CA ILE A 145 -3.87 -10.81 19.64
C ILE A 145 -2.82 -11.79 20.20
N ASN A 146 -3.20 -13.05 20.45
CA ASN A 146 -2.34 -14.03 21.10
C ASN A 146 -1.44 -14.82 20.12
N ASP A 147 -1.70 -14.80 18.82
CA ASP A 147 -0.81 -15.43 17.83
C ASP A 147 0.43 -14.57 17.54
N LYS A 148 1.41 -14.66 18.44
CA LYS A 148 2.72 -14.00 18.29
C LYS A 148 3.61 -14.66 17.21
N GLY A 149 3.10 -15.66 16.46
CA GLY A 149 3.72 -16.19 15.25
C GLY A 149 3.17 -15.58 13.95
N SER A 150 2.05 -14.84 14.01
CA SER A 150 1.47 -14.15 12.87
C SER A 150 2.40 -13.07 12.30
N TRP A 151 2.36 -12.89 10.98
CA TRP A 151 2.99 -11.74 10.32
C TRP A 151 2.54 -10.40 10.92
N ASN A 152 1.25 -10.32 11.24
CA ASN A 152 0.55 -9.11 11.64
C ASN A 152 0.63 -8.88 13.16
N ALA A 153 1.32 -9.74 13.92
CA ALA A 153 1.42 -9.66 15.38
C ALA A 153 2.00 -8.31 15.87
N GLY A 154 2.83 -7.64 15.06
CA GLY A 154 3.35 -6.30 15.34
C GLY A 154 2.28 -5.19 15.29
N MET A 155 1.26 -5.33 14.44
CA MET A 155 0.18 -4.34 14.28
C MET A 155 -0.76 -4.30 15.48
N VAL A 156 -0.88 -5.42 16.19
CA VAL A 156 -1.71 -5.62 17.39
C VAL A 156 -0.87 -5.91 18.65
N ALA A 157 0.42 -5.58 18.63
CA ALA A 157 1.35 -5.93 19.72
C ALA A 157 0.93 -5.38 21.08
N HIS A 158 0.33 -4.19 21.10
CA HIS A 158 -0.13 -3.45 22.27
C HIS A 158 -1.61 -3.71 22.63
N TRP A 159 -2.24 -4.73 22.05
CA TRP A 159 -3.62 -5.11 22.40
C TRP A 159 -3.59 -6.14 23.54
N ALA A 160 -4.23 -5.82 24.66
CA ALA A 160 -4.22 -6.61 25.90
C ALA A 160 -5.25 -7.76 25.93
N GLY A 161 -6.18 -7.79 24.96
CA GLY A 161 -7.18 -8.85 24.79
C GLY A 161 -8.58 -8.34 24.48
N ALA A 162 -9.47 -9.25 24.03
CA ALA A 162 -10.83 -8.94 23.62
C ALA A 162 -11.87 -9.83 24.33
N LYS A 163 -12.93 -9.24 24.90
CA LYS A 163 -13.89 -9.95 25.77
C LYS A 163 -15.34 -9.56 25.50
N GLN A 164 -16.21 -10.56 25.43
CA GLN A 164 -17.66 -10.35 25.39
C GLN A 164 -18.16 -9.85 26.75
N THR A 165 -19.06 -8.85 26.75
CA THR A 165 -19.63 -8.23 27.96
C THR A 165 -21.15 -8.13 27.87
N GLY A 166 -21.84 -9.27 28.06
CA GLY A 166 -23.27 -9.40 27.77
C GLY A 166 -23.52 -9.86 26.33
N ASP A 167 -24.78 -9.89 25.91
CA ASP A 167 -25.19 -10.71 24.75
C ASP A 167 -24.69 -10.17 23.39
N SER A 168 -24.56 -8.85 23.25
CA SER A 168 -24.24 -8.19 21.97
C SER A 168 -23.08 -7.18 22.04
N THR A 169 -22.29 -7.17 23.12
CA THR A 169 -21.22 -6.18 23.33
C THR A 169 -19.85 -6.85 23.46
N VAL A 170 -18.83 -6.27 22.82
CA VAL A 170 -17.42 -6.70 22.93
C VAL A 170 -16.56 -5.53 23.37
N VAL A 171 -15.66 -5.77 24.32
CA VAL A 171 -14.67 -4.82 24.80
C VAL A 171 -13.28 -5.29 24.37
N LEU A 172 -12.60 -4.48 23.57
CA LEU A 172 -11.18 -4.58 23.27
C LEU A 172 -10.40 -3.69 24.25
N THR A 173 -9.34 -4.21 24.85
CA THR A 173 -8.45 -3.49 25.77
C THR A 173 -7.06 -3.38 25.15
N LEU A 174 -6.37 -2.26 25.36
CA LEU A 174 -5.00 -2.02 24.93
C LEU A 174 -4.10 -1.70 26.14
N ASP A 175 -2.81 -2.00 26.00
CA ASP A 175 -1.77 -1.60 26.95
C ASP A 175 -1.27 -0.17 26.68
N ASP A 176 -1.22 0.25 25.40
CA ASP A 176 -0.84 1.59 24.95
C ASP A 176 -1.89 2.17 23.98
N PRO A 177 -2.11 3.51 23.93
CA PRO A 177 -3.11 4.10 23.02
C PRO A 177 -2.66 4.02 21.55
N GLN A 178 -3.46 3.40 20.69
CA GLN A 178 -3.15 3.24 19.26
C GLN A 178 -4.19 3.96 18.38
N PRO A 179 -3.82 4.99 17.59
CA PRO A 179 -4.75 5.73 16.75
C PRO A 179 -5.49 4.87 15.71
N SER A 180 -4.85 3.80 15.22
CA SER A 180 -5.34 3.01 14.08
C SER A 180 -6.24 1.81 14.43
N VAL A 181 -6.69 1.64 15.68
CA VAL A 181 -7.55 0.50 16.09
C VAL A 181 -8.76 0.29 15.18
N LEU A 182 -9.49 1.36 14.84
CA LEU A 182 -10.72 1.28 14.06
C LEU A 182 -10.47 0.91 12.60
N SER A 183 -9.33 1.30 12.02
CA SER A 183 -8.94 0.92 10.66
C SER A 183 -8.32 -0.47 10.62
N LEU A 184 -7.54 -0.86 11.63
CA LEU A 184 -7.05 -2.25 11.77
C LEU A 184 -8.21 -3.25 11.83
N LEU A 185 -9.29 -2.93 12.54
CA LEU A 185 -10.50 -3.75 12.59
C LEU A 185 -11.31 -3.80 11.28
N ALA A 186 -10.90 -3.03 10.25
CA ALA A 186 -11.42 -3.06 8.89
C ALA A 186 -10.47 -3.73 7.89
N ASP A 187 -9.21 -4.01 8.26
CA ASP A 187 -8.26 -4.74 7.44
C ASP A 187 -8.58 -6.26 7.52
N PRO A 188 -8.58 -7.01 6.41
CA PRO A 188 -9.05 -8.39 6.41
C PRO A 188 -8.15 -9.36 7.21
N GLU A 189 -6.86 -9.07 7.32
CA GLU A 189 -5.87 -9.88 8.04
C GLU A 189 -5.86 -9.70 9.56
N ILE A 190 -6.63 -8.71 10.08
CA ILE A 190 -6.87 -8.49 11.52
C ILE A 190 -8.36 -8.62 11.87
N GLY A 191 -9.24 -8.05 11.05
CA GLY A 191 -10.67 -7.88 11.35
C GLY A 191 -11.59 -9.04 10.94
N THR A 192 -11.13 -10.02 10.17
CA THR A 192 -11.99 -11.12 9.66
C THR A 192 -12.54 -12.00 10.79
N ILE A 193 -13.81 -11.81 11.15
CA ILE A 193 -14.47 -12.57 12.22
C ILE A 193 -14.78 -14.00 11.78
N MET A 194 -14.42 -14.97 12.64
CA MET A 194 -14.53 -16.40 12.39
C MET A 194 -15.30 -17.12 13.52
N PRO A 195 -15.87 -18.32 13.28
CA PRO A 195 -16.56 -19.06 14.34
C PRO A 195 -15.60 -19.45 15.47
N ALA A 196 -15.93 -19.17 16.73
CA ALA A 196 -15.03 -19.37 17.88
C ALA A 196 -14.52 -20.82 18.04
N SER A 197 -15.25 -21.80 17.50
CA SER A 197 -14.86 -23.22 17.51
C SER A 197 -13.88 -23.63 16.41
N LYS A 198 -13.38 -22.68 15.59
CA LYS A 198 -12.55 -22.94 14.40
C LYS A 198 -11.20 -22.22 14.35
N LEU A 199 -10.96 -21.32 15.29
CA LEU A 199 -9.70 -20.59 15.43
C LEU A 199 -8.53 -21.56 15.63
N GLY A 200 -7.50 -21.49 14.77
CA GLY A 200 -6.34 -22.38 14.78
C GLY A 200 -6.55 -23.80 14.22
N ASP A 201 -7.74 -24.16 13.72
CA ASP A 201 -7.95 -25.41 12.99
C ASP A 201 -7.41 -25.27 11.56
N GLU A 202 -6.20 -25.74 11.27
CA GLU A 202 -5.59 -25.59 9.93
C GLU A 202 -6.46 -26.13 8.78
N LYS A 203 -7.38 -27.06 9.07
CA LYS A 203 -8.33 -27.60 8.08
C LYS A 203 -9.52 -26.69 7.81
N PHE A 204 -9.81 -25.74 8.71
CA PHE A 204 -10.82 -24.70 8.49
C PHE A 204 -10.40 -23.80 7.34
N TYR A 205 -9.16 -23.33 7.29
CA TYR A 205 -8.68 -22.38 6.27
C TYR A 205 -8.55 -22.98 4.86
N VAL A 206 -8.68 -24.29 4.70
CA VAL A 206 -8.84 -24.94 3.37
C VAL A 206 -10.28 -24.77 2.83
N LYS A 207 -11.26 -24.58 3.72
CA LYS A 207 -12.64 -24.24 3.37
C LYS A 207 -13.29 -23.36 4.45
N PRO A 208 -12.86 -22.09 4.59
CA PRO A 208 -13.32 -21.21 5.66
C PRO A 208 -14.82 -20.92 5.51
N ILE A 209 -15.49 -20.79 6.64
CA ILE A 209 -16.88 -20.32 6.71
C ILE A 209 -16.83 -18.80 6.73
N SER A 210 -17.56 -18.17 5.80
CA SER A 210 -17.53 -16.73 5.56
C SER A 210 -18.42 -15.96 6.53
N ALA A 211 -18.02 -14.73 6.85
CA ALA A 211 -18.87 -13.71 7.47
C ALA A 211 -19.18 -12.54 6.52
N GLY A 212 -18.62 -12.55 5.30
CA GLY A 212 -18.69 -11.49 4.31
C GLY A 212 -19.72 -11.70 3.18
N PRO A 213 -19.71 -10.82 2.16
CA PRO A 213 -20.63 -10.87 1.03
C PRO A 213 -20.41 -12.04 0.06
N TYR A 214 -19.21 -12.62 0.02
CA TYR A 214 -18.91 -13.85 -0.72
C TYR A 214 -18.60 -15.02 0.23
N MET A 215 -18.68 -16.24 -0.30
CA MET A 215 -18.21 -17.47 0.33
C MET A 215 -17.41 -18.30 -0.68
N LEU A 216 -16.52 -19.16 -0.18
CA LEU A 216 -15.68 -20.00 -1.02
C LEU A 216 -16.50 -21.12 -1.69
N LYS A 217 -16.46 -21.16 -3.03
CA LYS A 217 -17.03 -22.23 -3.86
C LYS A 217 -16.05 -23.41 -3.94
N SER A 218 -14.78 -23.11 -4.21
CA SER A 218 -13.66 -24.07 -4.24
C SER A 218 -12.32 -23.37 -4.07
N PHE A 219 -11.38 -24.02 -3.38
CA PHE A 219 -9.98 -23.61 -3.25
C PHE A 219 -9.09 -24.78 -3.64
N ASP A 220 -8.06 -24.51 -4.46
CA ASP A 220 -7.02 -25.46 -4.83
C ASP A 220 -5.64 -24.84 -4.53
N PRO A 221 -5.08 -25.07 -3.33
CA PRO A 221 -3.75 -24.60 -2.96
C PRO A 221 -2.61 -25.30 -3.72
N THR A 222 -2.88 -26.36 -4.49
CA THR A 222 -1.86 -27.02 -5.32
C THR A 222 -1.65 -26.28 -6.63
N ASN A 223 -2.75 -25.80 -7.23
CA ASN A 223 -2.72 -25.01 -8.47
C ASN A 223 -2.81 -23.50 -8.22
N GLY A 224 -2.98 -23.05 -6.97
CA GLY A 224 -3.02 -21.64 -6.57
C GLY A 224 -4.32 -20.90 -6.85
N ASN A 225 -5.43 -21.62 -7.06
CA ASN A 225 -6.69 -21.07 -7.61
C ASN A 225 -7.83 -21.04 -6.59
N ALA A 226 -8.72 -20.06 -6.67
CA ALA A 226 -9.94 -20.00 -5.84
C ALA A 226 -11.16 -19.44 -6.60
N ASP A 227 -12.32 -20.07 -6.43
CA ASP A 227 -13.62 -19.55 -6.88
C ASP A 227 -14.43 -19.06 -5.66
N LEU A 228 -15.01 -17.87 -5.75
CA LEU A 228 -15.94 -17.26 -4.79
C LEU A 228 -17.35 -17.11 -5.39
N VAL A 229 -18.38 -17.30 -4.59
CA VAL A 229 -19.80 -17.04 -4.95
C VAL A 229 -20.50 -16.24 -3.85
N LEU A 230 -21.60 -15.56 -4.17
CA LEU A 230 -22.38 -14.79 -3.19
C LEU A 230 -22.73 -15.64 -1.95
N ASN A 231 -22.52 -15.09 -0.75
CA ASN A 231 -22.97 -15.67 0.50
C ASN A 231 -24.51 -15.51 0.62
N PRO A 232 -25.30 -16.60 0.64
CA PRO A 232 -26.76 -16.52 0.70
C PRO A 232 -27.30 -16.08 2.08
N ASN A 233 -26.43 -16.00 3.10
CA ASN A 233 -26.77 -15.53 4.44
C ASN A 233 -26.33 -14.07 4.70
N TRP A 234 -25.69 -13.40 3.73
CA TRP A 234 -25.27 -12.00 3.87
C TRP A 234 -26.48 -11.05 3.94
N THR A 235 -26.50 -10.18 4.94
CA THR A 235 -27.60 -9.24 5.22
C THR A 235 -27.31 -7.79 4.81
N GLY A 236 -26.08 -7.48 4.40
CA GLY A 236 -25.71 -6.18 3.86
C GLY A 236 -26.06 -6.01 2.38
N ALA A 237 -25.51 -4.97 1.74
CA ALA A 237 -25.70 -4.74 0.31
C ALA A 237 -25.14 -5.91 -0.52
N VAL A 238 -25.92 -6.40 -1.48
CA VAL A 238 -25.60 -7.61 -2.26
C VAL A 238 -24.74 -7.23 -3.48
N PRO A 239 -23.57 -7.85 -3.70
CA PRO A 239 -22.76 -7.62 -4.90
C PRO A 239 -23.50 -7.93 -6.21
N ALA A 240 -23.17 -7.15 -7.25
CA ALA A 240 -23.69 -7.28 -8.61
C ALA A 240 -23.20 -8.56 -9.29
N VAL A 241 -21.88 -8.82 -9.22
CA VAL A 241 -21.20 -9.96 -9.84
C VAL A 241 -21.41 -11.25 -9.01
N PRO A 242 -22.07 -12.30 -9.54
CA PRO A 242 -22.40 -13.50 -8.79
C PRO A 242 -21.22 -14.40 -8.41
N GLU A 243 -20.18 -14.47 -9.25
CA GLU A 243 -19.02 -15.35 -9.09
C GLU A 243 -17.72 -14.58 -9.38
N ILE A 244 -16.70 -14.74 -8.54
CA ILE A 244 -15.36 -14.18 -8.76
C ILE A 244 -14.36 -15.34 -8.75
N LYS A 245 -13.45 -15.35 -9.73
CA LYS A 245 -12.40 -16.36 -9.86
C LYS A 245 -11.04 -15.73 -9.69
N PHE A 246 -10.16 -16.44 -9.01
CA PHE A 246 -8.74 -16.12 -8.92
C PHE A 246 -7.97 -17.28 -9.56
N VAL A 247 -7.23 -16.97 -10.62
CA VAL A 247 -6.49 -17.93 -11.43
C VAL A 247 -5.02 -17.56 -11.39
N TYR A 248 -4.21 -18.41 -10.77
CA TYR A 248 -2.76 -18.21 -10.71
C TYR A 248 -2.12 -18.48 -12.07
N ILE A 249 -1.40 -17.48 -12.57
CA ILE A 249 -0.72 -17.52 -13.87
C ILE A 249 0.67 -16.91 -13.64
N GLN A 250 1.70 -17.73 -13.44
CA GLN A 250 3.02 -17.26 -12.98
C GLN A 250 3.69 -16.24 -13.91
N ASP A 251 3.71 -16.47 -15.23
CA ASP A 251 4.33 -15.56 -16.20
C ASP A 251 3.46 -14.32 -16.46
N SER A 252 4.07 -13.14 -16.25
CA SER A 252 3.44 -11.84 -16.42
C SER A 252 3.06 -11.53 -17.88
N ASN A 253 3.77 -12.08 -18.85
CA ASN A 253 3.44 -11.90 -20.27
C ASN A 253 2.19 -12.72 -20.64
N THR A 254 2.11 -13.96 -20.17
CA THR A 254 0.96 -14.85 -20.31
C THR A 254 -0.28 -14.24 -19.65
N ARG A 255 -0.17 -13.61 -18.47
CA ARG A 255 -1.27 -12.82 -17.88
C ARG A 255 -1.76 -11.73 -18.85
N GLY A 256 -0.85 -10.94 -19.42
CA GLY A 256 -1.17 -9.91 -20.39
C GLY A 256 -1.83 -10.43 -21.67
N VAL A 257 -1.40 -11.58 -22.17
CA VAL A 257 -1.99 -12.24 -23.35
C VAL A 257 -3.39 -12.79 -23.03
N GLN A 258 -3.59 -13.39 -21.86
CA GLN A 258 -4.90 -13.90 -21.45
C GLN A 258 -5.94 -12.78 -21.27
N LEU A 259 -5.54 -11.64 -20.70
CA LEU A 259 -6.41 -10.46 -20.61
C LEU A 259 -6.83 -9.96 -22.00
N LYS A 260 -5.88 -9.86 -22.94
CA LYS A 260 -6.16 -9.49 -24.33
C LYS A 260 -7.00 -10.51 -25.09
N GLY A 261 -6.93 -11.79 -24.70
CA GLY A 261 -7.79 -12.86 -25.20
C GLY A 261 -9.17 -12.93 -24.54
N GLY A 262 -9.45 -12.11 -23.52
CA GLY A 262 -10.70 -12.13 -22.78
C GLY A 262 -10.91 -13.38 -21.91
N SER A 263 -9.85 -14.13 -21.57
CA SER A 263 -9.95 -15.28 -20.65
C SER A 263 -9.78 -14.89 -19.17
N ILE A 264 -9.32 -13.66 -18.90
CA ILE A 264 -9.36 -12.99 -17.59
C ILE A 264 -9.84 -11.55 -17.75
N ASP A 265 -10.43 -10.98 -16.71
CA ASP A 265 -10.95 -9.61 -16.65
C ASP A 265 -9.97 -8.60 -16.02
N LEU A 266 -9.13 -9.08 -15.11
CA LEU A 266 -8.07 -8.32 -14.43
C LEU A 266 -6.79 -9.14 -14.46
N ALA A 267 -5.66 -8.49 -14.69
CA ALA A 267 -4.33 -9.09 -14.70
C ALA A 267 -3.40 -8.29 -13.79
N GLU A 268 -2.91 -8.91 -12.73
CA GLU A 268 -2.04 -8.28 -11.74
C GLU A 268 -0.56 -8.34 -12.13
N ASN A 269 0.25 -7.40 -11.65
CA ASN A 269 1.72 -7.37 -11.80
C ASN A 269 2.16 -7.61 -13.26
N ILE A 270 1.56 -6.86 -14.18
CA ILE A 270 1.97 -6.81 -15.60
C ILE A 270 3.23 -5.95 -15.71
N PRO A 271 4.22 -6.25 -16.58
CA PRO A 271 5.44 -5.46 -16.64
C PRO A 271 5.13 -4.01 -17.06
N PRO A 272 5.51 -2.96 -16.29
CA PRO A 272 5.11 -1.58 -16.56
C PRO A 272 5.48 -1.05 -17.93
N ASN A 273 6.66 -1.45 -18.44
CA ASN A 273 7.11 -1.16 -19.80
C ASN A 273 6.19 -1.72 -20.91
N THR A 274 5.27 -2.64 -20.59
CA THR A 274 4.24 -3.14 -21.49
C THR A 274 2.86 -2.48 -21.32
N LEU A 275 2.63 -1.57 -20.37
CA LEU A 275 1.27 -1.01 -20.17
C LEU A 275 0.73 -0.28 -21.41
N ALA A 276 1.63 0.34 -22.20
CA ALA A 276 1.28 1.02 -23.43
C ALA A 276 0.71 0.11 -24.55
N GLN A 277 0.80 -1.23 -24.45
CA GLN A 277 0.13 -2.14 -25.38
C GLN A 277 -1.30 -2.51 -24.95
N PHE A 278 -1.82 -2.01 -23.83
CA PHE A 278 -3.20 -2.24 -23.37
C PHE A 278 -4.06 -1.00 -23.59
N THR A 279 -4.79 -0.97 -24.70
CA THR A 279 -5.60 0.18 -25.13
C THR A 279 -6.99 -0.24 -25.62
N GLY A 280 -8.04 0.48 -25.22
CA GLY A 280 -9.41 0.30 -25.72
C GLY A 280 -10.25 -0.62 -24.84
N GLU A 281 -10.50 -1.85 -25.29
CA GLU A 281 -11.25 -2.87 -24.53
C GLU A 281 -10.49 -3.37 -23.29
N VAL A 282 -9.17 -3.16 -23.27
CA VAL A 282 -8.29 -3.38 -22.12
C VAL A 282 -7.48 -2.12 -21.85
N GLU A 283 -7.20 -1.83 -20.59
CA GLU A 283 -6.45 -0.65 -20.13
C GLU A 283 -5.38 -1.10 -19.11
N GLY A 284 -4.14 -0.64 -19.27
CA GLY A 284 -3.06 -0.84 -18.31
C GLY A 284 -2.79 0.40 -17.47
N SER A 285 -2.58 0.25 -16.16
CA SER A 285 -2.29 1.35 -15.25
C SER A 285 -1.29 0.99 -14.15
N VAL A 286 -0.57 2.00 -13.67
CA VAL A 286 0.12 1.98 -12.37
C VAL A 286 -0.71 2.80 -11.40
N THR A 287 -1.16 2.19 -10.30
CA THR A 287 -1.98 2.86 -9.27
C THR A 287 -1.14 3.06 -8.00
N PRO A 288 -0.75 4.29 -7.66
CA PRO A 288 -0.02 4.57 -6.42
C PRO A 288 -0.84 4.24 -5.17
N ALA A 289 -0.17 3.81 -4.11
CA ALA A 289 -0.76 3.63 -2.77
C ALA A 289 0.01 4.45 -1.71
N PHE A 290 -0.21 4.15 -0.44
CA PHE A 290 0.67 4.60 0.64
C PHE A 290 1.73 3.52 0.86
N GLY A 291 3.00 3.86 0.69
CA GLY A 291 4.11 2.92 0.88
C GLY A 291 5.31 3.19 -0.02
N GLY A 292 6.35 2.37 0.16
CA GLY A 292 7.55 2.38 -0.68
C GLY A 292 8.01 0.97 -1.04
N ASN A 293 8.73 0.86 -2.15
CA ASN A 293 9.61 -0.24 -2.44
C ASN A 293 10.98 0.05 -1.80
N PHE A 294 11.50 -0.91 -1.03
CA PHE A 294 12.76 -0.78 -0.30
C PHE A 294 13.70 -1.94 -0.62
N LEU A 295 15.00 -1.65 -0.70
CA LEU A 295 16.06 -2.64 -0.63
C LEU A 295 16.38 -2.86 0.86
N ILE A 296 16.16 -4.09 1.34
CA ILE A 296 16.20 -4.48 2.75
C ILE A 296 17.59 -5.08 3.07
N PRO A 297 18.42 -4.42 3.90
CA PRO A 297 19.70 -4.95 4.36
C PRO A 297 19.52 -5.90 5.55
N ASN A 298 20.39 -6.90 5.66
CA ASN A 298 20.55 -7.68 6.89
C ASN A 298 21.36 -6.89 7.94
N ASP A 299 20.68 -6.05 8.73
CA ASP A 299 21.30 -5.28 9.83
C ASP A 299 21.62 -6.17 11.06
N LYS A 300 21.14 -7.41 11.06
CA LYS A 300 21.33 -8.36 12.17
C LYS A 300 22.65 -9.12 12.10
N LYS A 301 23.22 -9.33 10.90
CA LYS A 301 24.40 -10.19 10.68
C LYS A 301 25.33 -9.71 9.55
N GLY A 302 26.62 -10.02 9.71
CA GLY A 302 27.60 -9.91 8.62
C GLY A 302 28.28 -8.55 8.50
N ILE A 303 28.32 -8.00 7.28
CA ILE A 303 28.96 -6.69 6.99
C ILE A 303 27.94 -5.55 6.95
N LEU A 304 26.67 -5.83 6.68
CA LEU A 304 25.62 -4.82 6.58
C LEU A 304 25.14 -4.27 7.92
N THR A 305 25.67 -4.77 9.03
CA THR A 305 25.54 -4.19 10.38
C THR A 305 26.26 -2.84 10.54
N ASP A 306 27.05 -2.43 9.55
CA ASP A 306 27.71 -1.11 9.47
C ASP A 306 26.85 -0.18 8.60
N SER A 307 26.19 0.80 9.22
CA SER A 307 25.27 1.71 8.52
C SER A 307 25.96 2.54 7.44
N LYS A 308 27.28 2.75 7.50
CA LYS A 308 28.04 3.42 6.43
C LYS A 308 27.98 2.66 5.11
N ILE A 309 28.01 1.33 5.14
CA ILE A 309 27.91 0.50 3.93
C ILE A 309 26.50 0.63 3.34
N ARG A 310 25.46 0.69 4.20
CA ARG A 310 24.07 0.91 3.78
C ARG A 310 23.88 2.30 3.16
N GLN A 311 24.46 3.33 3.78
CA GLN A 311 24.46 4.70 3.26
C GLN A 311 25.24 4.83 1.94
N ALA A 312 26.39 4.16 1.80
CA ALA A 312 27.15 4.12 0.55
C ALA A 312 26.36 3.48 -0.61
N VAL A 313 25.69 2.35 -0.34
CA VAL A 313 24.75 1.73 -1.30
C VAL A 313 23.63 2.72 -1.66
N SER A 314 23.03 3.39 -0.67
CA SER A 314 21.98 4.38 -0.90
C SER A 314 22.41 5.60 -1.72
N LEU A 315 23.69 6.02 -1.66
CA LEU A 315 24.24 7.14 -2.46
C LEU A 315 24.67 6.72 -3.87
N ALA A 316 24.86 5.43 -4.13
CA ALA A 316 25.34 4.92 -5.41
C ALA A 316 24.21 4.60 -6.42
N ILE A 317 22.98 4.41 -5.96
CA ILE A 317 21.86 3.92 -6.80
C ILE A 317 21.07 5.05 -7.49
N ASP A 318 20.84 4.94 -8.81
CA ASP A 318 19.98 5.89 -9.52
C ASP A 318 18.49 5.49 -9.42
N ARG A 319 17.82 6.09 -8.44
CA ARG A 319 16.37 5.90 -8.20
C ARG A 319 15.50 6.37 -9.36
N ASN A 320 15.97 7.32 -10.17
CA ASN A 320 15.25 7.78 -11.36
C ASN A 320 15.35 6.72 -12.46
N GLN A 321 16.54 6.14 -12.68
CA GLN A 321 16.72 5.02 -13.60
C GLN A 321 15.90 3.79 -13.17
N ILE A 322 15.88 3.48 -11.88
CA ILE A 322 15.02 2.44 -11.27
C ILE A 322 13.54 2.70 -11.55
N SER A 323 13.05 3.93 -11.33
CA SER A 323 11.68 4.36 -11.65
C SER A 323 11.34 4.23 -13.15
N GLU A 324 12.20 4.72 -14.04
CA GLU A 324 11.99 4.72 -15.49
C GLU A 324 12.03 3.31 -16.09
N VAL A 325 13.02 2.49 -15.74
CA VAL A 325 13.20 1.15 -16.30
C VAL A 325 12.11 0.19 -15.81
N ILE A 326 11.84 0.18 -14.50
CA ILE A 326 10.97 -0.83 -13.89
C ILE A 326 9.51 -0.37 -13.86
N TRP A 327 9.22 0.90 -13.54
CA TRP A 327 7.86 1.43 -13.36
C TRP A 327 7.43 2.45 -14.43
N ALA A 328 8.20 2.61 -15.52
CA ALA A 328 7.93 3.56 -16.61
C ALA A 328 7.68 5.00 -16.10
N GLY A 329 8.43 5.42 -15.08
CA GLY A 329 8.37 6.76 -14.48
C GLY A 329 7.23 6.99 -13.48
N GLN A 330 6.34 6.01 -13.28
CA GLN A 330 5.07 6.21 -12.54
C GLN A 330 5.17 6.01 -11.02
N ALA A 331 6.09 5.15 -10.55
CA ALA A 331 6.42 5.04 -9.13
C ALA A 331 7.60 5.98 -8.82
N LYS A 332 7.34 7.10 -8.14
CA LYS A 332 8.33 8.18 -8.01
C LYS A 332 9.46 7.76 -7.05
N PRO A 333 10.71 8.20 -7.29
CA PRO A 333 11.83 8.03 -6.35
C PRO A 333 11.50 8.43 -4.90
N LEU A 334 12.02 7.66 -3.94
CA LEU A 334 11.94 7.96 -2.50
C LEU A 334 13.30 8.31 -1.91
N TYR A 335 13.32 9.39 -1.12
CA TYR A 335 14.52 9.95 -0.47
C TYR A 335 14.29 10.13 1.04
N GLN A 336 13.41 9.32 1.62
CA GLN A 336 12.93 9.39 2.99
C GLN A 336 12.26 8.07 3.40
N PHE A 337 11.80 7.94 4.64
CA PHE A 337 10.96 6.82 5.07
C PHE A 337 9.51 6.91 4.54
N TRP A 338 8.91 8.09 4.63
CA TRP A 338 7.49 8.31 4.30
C TRP A 338 7.21 8.35 2.79
N PRO A 339 6.10 7.73 2.30
CA PRO A 339 5.78 7.77 0.88
C PRO A 339 5.50 9.20 0.41
N ASN A 340 5.75 9.50 -0.87
CA ASN A 340 5.55 10.85 -1.41
C ASN A 340 4.06 11.30 -1.37
N THR A 341 3.15 10.35 -1.16
CA THR A 341 1.70 10.55 -0.98
C THR A 341 1.29 10.88 0.46
N SER A 342 2.14 10.63 1.47
CA SER A 342 1.84 10.92 2.87
C SER A 342 2.00 12.40 3.22
N LYS A 343 1.20 12.87 4.18
CA LYS A 343 1.36 14.20 4.78
C LYS A 343 2.66 14.36 5.58
N LEU A 344 3.36 13.25 5.88
CA LEU A 344 4.66 13.22 6.55
C LEU A 344 5.85 13.22 5.57
N SER A 345 5.60 13.29 4.25
CA SER A 345 6.64 13.31 3.23
C SER A 345 7.61 14.49 3.39
N HIS A 346 8.88 14.17 3.67
CA HIS A 346 9.97 15.14 3.74
C HIS A 346 11.29 14.47 3.30
N PRO A 347 11.82 14.78 2.10
CA PRO A 347 13.11 14.24 1.65
C PRO A 347 14.26 14.59 2.59
N VAL A 348 14.98 13.57 3.06
CA VAL A 348 16.13 13.68 3.99
C VAL A 348 17.43 13.10 3.41
N LEU A 349 17.33 12.31 2.34
CA LEU A 349 18.47 11.74 1.62
C LEU A 349 18.87 12.61 0.41
N PRO A 350 20.16 12.65 0.02
CA PRO A 350 20.58 13.27 -1.23
C PRO A 350 19.89 12.65 -2.46
N GLN A 351 19.49 13.51 -3.41
CA GLN A 351 18.77 13.08 -4.62
C GLN A 351 19.67 12.75 -5.82
N ALA A 352 20.93 13.21 -5.80
CA ALA A 352 21.91 12.89 -6.81
C ALA A 352 22.71 11.66 -6.42
N VAL A 353 23.05 10.82 -7.39
CA VAL A 353 24.05 9.75 -7.24
C VAL A 353 25.41 10.39 -6.96
N ASP A 354 26.04 10.04 -5.83
CA ASP A 354 27.35 10.54 -5.44
C ASP A 354 28.31 9.38 -5.15
N VAL A 355 28.97 8.95 -6.22
CA VAL A 355 29.97 7.87 -6.22
C VAL A 355 31.19 8.19 -5.35
N GLU A 356 31.56 9.47 -5.17
CA GLU A 356 32.72 9.86 -4.38
C GLU A 356 32.38 9.92 -2.88
N ALA A 357 31.21 10.47 -2.51
CA ALA A 357 30.71 10.41 -1.15
C ALA A 357 30.42 8.96 -0.71
N ALA A 358 29.87 8.14 -1.60
CA ALA A 358 29.67 6.71 -1.34
C ALA A 358 31.00 5.98 -1.05
N LYS A 359 32.05 6.18 -1.87
CA LYS A 359 33.39 5.65 -1.58
C LYS A 359 33.98 6.18 -0.28
N ALA A 360 33.79 7.47 0.02
CA ALA A 360 34.26 8.08 1.27
C ALA A 360 33.62 7.45 2.51
N LEU A 361 32.34 7.04 2.45
CA LEU A 361 31.68 6.28 3.51
C LEU A 361 32.26 4.86 3.69
N LEU A 362 32.75 4.22 2.62
CA LEU A 362 33.36 2.89 2.72
C LEU A 362 34.73 2.89 3.45
N VAL A 363 35.37 4.05 3.65
CA VAL A 363 36.67 4.14 4.34
C VAL A 363 36.53 3.76 5.82
N GLY A 364 37.40 2.85 6.27
CA GLY A 364 37.37 2.22 7.59
C GLY A 364 36.31 1.12 7.75
N THR A 365 35.55 0.80 6.69
CA THR A 365 34.54 -0.29 6.70
C THR A 365 35.14 -1.58 6.13
N LYS A 366 34.40 -2.69 6.27
CA LYS A 366 34.77 -3.99 5.65
C LYS A 366 34.68 -4.00 4.11
N CYS A 367 34.26 -2.90 3.48
CA CYS A 367 34.19 -2.73 2.03
C CYS A 367 35.19 -1.70 1.48
N GLU A 368 36.12 -1.17 2.29
CA GLU A 368 37.12 -0.15 1.86
C GLU A 368 37.96 -0.60 0.64
N SER A 369 38.29 -1.90 0.57
CA SER A 369 39.04 -2.51 -0.54
C SER A 369 38.12 -3.24 -1.55
N GLY A 370 36.83 -2.90 -1.57
CA GLY A 370 35.77 -3.65 -2.25
C GLY A 370 35.27 -4.85 -1.43
N CYS A 371 34.09 -5.34 -1.76
CA CYS A 371 33.43 -6.47 -1.09
C CYS A 371 32.37 -7.13 -2.01
N GLU A 372 31.94 -8.35 -1.66
CA GLU A 372 30.79 -9.01 -2.29
C GLU A 372 29.53 -8.79 -1.43
N LEU A 373 28.43 -8.39 -2.06
CA LEU A 373 27.09 -8.31 -1.47
C LEU A 373 26.11 -9.11 -2.32
N LYS A 374 25.21 -9.86 -1.67
CA LYS A 374 24.26 -10.74 -2.34
C LYS A 374 22.84 -10.18 -2.30
N PHE A 375 22.10 -10.34 -3.39
CA PHE A 375 20.69 -9.97 -3.50
C PHE A 375 19.86 -11.21 -3.77
N SER A 376 19.04 -11.61 -2.81
CA SER A 376 18.20 -12.82 -2.90
C SER A 376 16.78 -12.44 -3.31
N PHE A 377 16.24 -13.08 -4.34
CA PHE A 377 14.90 -12.79 -4.87
C PHE A 377 14.25 -14.03 -5.51
N GLN A 378 12.92 -13.99 -5.68
CA GLN A 378 12.17 -15.06 -6.33
C GLN A 378 12.16 -14.90 -7.86
N PRO A 379 12.32 -15.99 -8.63
CA PRO A 379 12.30 -15.94 -10.10
C PRO A 379 10.91 -15.63 -10.67
N GLY A 380 10.88 -15.09 -11.89
CA GLY A 380 9.63 -14.85 -12.64
C GLY A 380 8.98 -13.48 -12.45
N GLN A 381 9.53 -12.62 -11.60
CA GLN A 381 9.13 -11.20 -11.49
C GLN A 381 10.14 -10.31 -12.23
N GLN A 382 9.82 -9.92 -13.47
CA GLN A 382 10.71 -9.13 -14.34
C GLN A 382 11.25 -7.87 -13.66
N SER A 383 10.39 -7.16 -12.92
CA SER A 383 10.74 -5.96 -12.14
C SER A 383 11.88 -6.18 -11.14
N THR A 384 11.98 -7.38 -10.55
CA THR A 384 13.02 -7.72 -9.57
C THR A 384 14.30 -8.19 -10.26
N GLU A 385 14.20 -8.79 -11.44
CA GLU A 385 15.37 -9.14 -12.27
C GLU A 385 16.03 -7.89 -12.87
N ASP A 386 15.21 -6.93 -13.32
CA ASP A 386 15.67 -5.61 -13.79
C ASP A 386 16.31 -4.81 -12.64
N LEU A 387 15.73 -4.84 -11.42
CA LEU A 387 16.34 -4.24 -10.22
C LEU A 387 17.71 -4.87 -9.90
N ALA A 388 17.83 -6.20 -9.98
CA ALA A 388 19.10 -6.88 -9.75
C ALA A 388 20.18 -6.44 -10.75
N ALA A 389 19.83 -6.22 -12.01
CA ALA A 389 20.74 -5.72 -13.04
C ALA A 389 21.20 -4.29 -12.76
N LEU A 390 20.28 -3.37 -12.45
CA LEU A 390 20.58 -1.97 -12.14
C LEU A 390 21.49 -1.84 -10.90
N LEU A 391 21.16 -2.53 -9.80
CA LEU A 391 21.98 -2.53 -8.59
C LEU A 391 23.39 -3.13 -8.84
N THR A 392 23.52 -4.07 -9.79
CA THR A 392 24.83 -4.60 -10.18
C THR A 392 25.66 -3.59 -10.97
N GLU A 393 25.05 -2.80 -11.85
CA GLU A 393 25.75 -1.71 -12.55
C GLU A 393 26.18 -0.60 -11.58
N ASP A 394 25.27 -0.15 -10.72
CA ASP A 394 25.50 0.98 -9.80
C ASP A 394 26.56 0.67 -8.75
N LEU A 395 26.49 -0.48 -8.10
CA LEU A 395 27.39 -0.80 -6.99
C LEU A 395 28.81 -1.15 -7.46
N ALA A 396 28.99 -1.56 -8.71
CA ALA A 396 30.30 -1.68 -9.34
C ALA A 396 31.04 -0.32 -9.42
N LYS A 397 30.31 0.80 -9.54
CA LYS A 397 30.88 2.17 -9.62
C LYS A 397 31.58 2.59 -8.31
N ILE A 398 31.23 1.95 -7.19
CA ILE A 398 31.83 2.15 -5.85
C ILE A 398 32.73 0.96 -5.41
N GLY A 399 33.00 0.00 -6.30
CA GLY A 399 33.90 -1.14 -6.02
C GLY A 399 33.23 -2.32 -5.30
N ILE A 400 31.91 -2.35 -5.21
CA ILE A 400 31.14 -3.45 -4.62
C ILE A 400 30.69 -4.41 -5.73
N THR A 401 30.94 -5.70 -5.53
CA THR A 401 30.43 -6.76 -6.41
C THR A 401 29.04 -7.19 -5.91
N PHE A 402 27.99 -6.85 -6.65
CA PHE A 402 26.62 -7.27 -6.33
C PHE A 402 26.30 -8.57 -7.04
N THR A 403 25.82 -9.59 -6.30
CA THR A 403 25.55 -10.93 -6.83
C THR A 403 24.07 -11.28 -6.70
N ALA A 404 23.41 -11.38 -7.84
CA ALA A 404 22.03 -11.86 -7.97
C ALA A 404 21.92 -13.36 -7.60
N GLN A 405 21.01 -13.69 -6.67
CA GLN A 405 20.71 -15.05 -6.25
C GLN A 405 19.20 -15.30 -6.37
N ARG A 406 18.78 -16.07 -7.38
CA ARG A 406 17.41 -16.59 -7.47
C ARG A 406 17.20 -17.67 -6.41
N VAL A 407 16.09 -17.61 -5.69
CA VAL A 407 15.72 -18.49 -4.57
C VAL A 407 14.22 -18.80 -4.65
N GLU A 408 13.83 -20.06 -4.50
CA GLU A 408 12.42 -20.47 -4.60
C GLU A 408 11.61 -20.03 -3.36
N GLY A 409 10.29 -19.81 -3.53
CA GLY A 409 9.45 -19.16 -2.50
C GLY A 409 9.49 -19.79 -1.10
N GLY A 410 9.49 -21.13 -1.01
CA GLY A 410 9.60 -21.83 0.28
C GLY A 410 10.98 -21.74 0.94
N GLU A 411 12.04 -21.57 0.14
CA GLU A 411 13.40 -21.33 0.63
C GLU A 411 13.57 -19.87 1.07
N MET A 412 12.94 -18.92 0.36
CA MET A 412 12.96 -17.48 0.69
C MET A 412 12.50 -17.21 2.12
N GLY A 413 11.36 -17.78 2.54
CA GLY A 413 10.86 -17.62 3.93
C GLY A 413 11.81 -18.18 5.00
N THR A 414 12.54 -19.25 4.69
CA THR A 414 13.58 -19.81 5.56
C THR A 414 14.78 -18.86 5.63
N LEU A 415 15.28 -18.42 4.48
CA LEU A 415 16.41 -17.50 4.35
C LEU A 415 16.15 -16.14 5.01
N GLN A 416 14.92 -15.65 4.97
CA GLN A 416 14.46 -14.47 5.71
C GLN A 416 14.50 -14.72 7.22
N SER A 417 13.84 -15.79 7.70
CA SER A 417 13.74 -16.13 9.12
C SER A 417 15.10 -16.38 9.79
N ASP A 418 16.01 -17.04 9.08
CA ASP A 418 17.37 -17.31 9.55
C ASP A 418 18.31 -16.09 9.41
N PHE A 419 17.89 -14.98 8.80
CA PHE A 419 18.74 -13.85 8.43
C PHE A 419 19.97 -14.32 7.63
N ALA A 420 19.73 -15.15 6.61
CA ALA A 420 20.75 -15.83 5.80
C ALA A 420 21.07 -15.11 4.46
N PHE A 421 20.59 -13.87 4.31
CA PHE A 421 20.75 -13.04 3.11
C PHE A 421 21.73 -11.88 3.31
N GLY A 422 22.14 -11.23 2.21
CA GLY A 422 22.77 -9.90 2.24
C GLY A 422 21.69 -8.83 2.16
N PHE A 423 21.09 -8.72 0.97
CA PHE A 423 19.89 -7.95 0.71
C PHE A 423 18.75 -8.82 0.16
N ILE A 424 17.52 -8.38 0.41
CA ILE A 424 16.30 -8.73 -0.32
C ILE A 424 15.59 -7.42 -0.72
N SER A 425 14.57 -7.47 -1.57
CA SER A 425 13.67 -6.32 -1.83
C SER A 425 12.28 -6.61 -1.30
N SER A 426 11.66 -5.62 -0.65
CA SER A 426 10.28 -5.74 -0.16
C SER A 426 9.50 -4.44 -0.32
N GLY A 427 8.18 -4.55 -0.39
CA GLY A 427 7.29 -3.43 -0.12
C GLY A 427 7.16 -3.18 1.38
N LEU A 428 6.99 -1.92 1.75
CA LEU A 428 6.32 -1.49 2.97
C LEU A 428 5.15 -0.63 2.52
N TYR A 429 3.91 -1.06 2.77
CA TYR A 429 2.72 -0.35 2.30
C TYR A 429 1.60 -0.37 3.33
N ASP A 430 0.63 0.51 3.14
CA ASP A 430 -0.58 0.60 3.95
C ASP A 430 -1.79 0.97 3.07
N TYR A 431 -2.98 0.56 3.50
CA TYR A 431 -4.25 0.83 2.83
C TYR A 431 -4.67 2.30 2.95
N VAL A 432 -4.33 2.97 4.06
CA VAL A 432 -4.52 4.41 4.28
C VAL A 432 -3.27 5.03 4.94
N ASP A 433 -3.18 6.35 5.09
CA ASP A 433 -1.98 7.06 5.58
C ASP A 433 -1.76 6.90 7.11
N ARG A 434 -1.53 5.67 7.61
CA ARG A 434 -1.38 5.37 9.06
C ARG A 434 0.08 5.31 9.48
N ALA A 435 0.53 6.42 10.07
CA ALA A 435 1.92 6.57 10.51
C ALA A 435 2.37 5.50 11.52
N ASP A 436 1.51 5.08 12.45
CA ASP A 436 1.82 4.05 13.45
C ASP A 436 2.02 2.66 12.84
N ILE A 437 1.23 2.29 11.82
CA ILE A 437 1.35 0.98 11.16
C ILE A 437 2.64 0.89 10.34
N LEU A 438 2.94 1.92 9.55
CA LEU A 438 4.20 1.98 8.79
C LEU A 438 5.43 1.92 9.71
N LEU A 439 5.42 2.61 10.85
CA LEU A 439 6.52 2.56 11.82
C LEU A 439 6.66 1.17 12.48
N ALA A 440 5.55 0.59 12.93
CA ALA A 440 5.51 -0.72 13.56
C ALA A 440 5.87 -1.88 12.60
N GLN A 441 5.73 -1.71 11.28
CA GLN A 441 6.19 -2.69 10.30
C GLN A 441 7.62 -2.40 9.78
N GLY A 442 8.01 -1.13 9.66
CA GLY A 442 9.22 -0.73 8.93
C GLY A 442 10.47 -0.44 9.75
N VAL A 443 10.34 0.07 11.00
CA VAL A 443 11.49 0.62 11.76
C VAL A 443 11.48 0.40 13.28
N GLN A 444 10.39 -0.07 13.88
CA GLN A 444 10.34 -0.36 15.32
C GLN A 444 11.13 -1.65 15.66
N SER A 445 11.94 -1.65 16.72
CA SER A 445 12.86 -2.76 17.08
C SER A 445 12.19 -4.13 17.26
N ASP A 446 10.93 -4.16 17.71
CA ASP A 446 10.10 -5.35 17.94
C ASP A 446 8.91 -5.45 16.95
N GLY A 447 9.00 -4.71 15.84
CA GLY A 447 7.96 -4.60 14.81
C GLY A 447 7.72 -5.84 13.94
N GLY A 448 6.79 -5.72 12.98
CA GLY A 448 6.37 -6.78 12.06
C GLY A 448 7.54 -7.49 11.37
N THR A 449 7.59 -8.83 11.54
CA THR A 449 8.74 -9.71 11.19
C THR A 449 10.12 -9.11 11.49
N ASN A 450 10.21 -8.43 12.65
CA ASN A 450 11.34 -7.68 13.17
C ASN A 450 11.86 -6.58 12.23
N ALA A 451 10.98 -5.62 11.95
CA ALA A 451 11.18 -4.49 11.04
C ALA A 451 11.47 -4.94 9.60
N LEU A 452 10.47 -5.56 8.97
CA LEU A 452 10.47 -5.98 7.56
C LEU A 452 11.68 -6.87 7.21
N PHE A 453 12.00 -7.83 8.09
CA PHE A 453 13.20 -8.68 8.07
C PHE A 453 14.57 -8.00 8.16
N SER A 454 14.67 -6.66 8.24
CA SER A 454 15.98 -6.01 8.37
C SER A 454 16.72 -6.48 9.63
N GLY A 455 15.97 -6.76 10.70
CA GLY A 455 16.51 -7.07 12.02
C GLY A 455 17.18 -5.86 12.69
N TYR A 456 16.89 -4.66 12.18
CA TYR A 456 17.25 -3.38 12.77
C TYR A 456 16.73 -3.28 14.21
N SER A 457 17.50 -2.62 15.07
CA SER A 457 17.06 -2.22 16.40
C SER A 457 17.80 -0.96 16.84
N SER A 458 17.05 0.06 17.26
CA SER A 458 17.59 1.36 17.65
C SER A 458 16.74 1.98 18.75
N LYS A 459 17.27 1.98 19.98
CA LYS A 459 16.62 2.58 21.16
C LYS A 459 16.29 4.06 20.99
N GLU A 460 16.98 4.74 20.09
CA GLU A 460 16.74 6.13 19.72
C GLU A 460 15.50 6.25 18.83
N MET A 461 15.34 5.35 17.85
CA MET A 461 14.12 5.22 17.04
C MET A 461 12.91 4.83 17.91
N ASP A 462 13.02 3.79 18.73
CA ASP A 462 11.91 3.31 19.57
C ASP A 462 11.41 4.42 20.52
N ALA A 463 12.34 5.17 21.12
CA ALA A 463 12.04 6.29 22.01
C ALA A 463 11.53 7.56 21.31
N LEU A 464 11.63 7.64 19.98
CA LEU A 464 10.97 8.64 19.16
C LEU A 464 9.56 8.19 18.76
N ILE A 465 9.40 6.93 18.33
CA ILE A 465 8.10 6.32 17.96
C ILE A 465 7.13 6.39 19.14
N ALA A 466 7.54 5.92 20.32
CA ALA A 466 6.69 5.92 21.52
C ALA A 466 6.17 7.33 21.88
N LYS A 467 6.99 8.37 21.72
CA LYS A 467 6.55 9.76 21.91
C LYS A 467 5.62 10.23 20.80
N ALA A 468 5.90 9.88 19.54
CA ALA A 468 5.11 10.28 18.38
C ALA A 468 3.70 9.66 18.34
N ILE A 469 3.49 8.55 19.06
CA ILE A 469 2.19 7.94 19.30
C ILE A 469 1.37 8.79 20.30
N SER A 470 1.95 9.19 21.44
CA SER A 470 1.24 9.98 22.46
C SER A 470 1.13 11.49 22.17
N ALA A 471 2.01 12.03 21.31
CA ALA A 471 2.04 13.46 20.99
C ALA A 471 0.91 13.88 20.02
N THR A 472 0.60 15.19 20.01
CA THR A 472 -0.35 15.79 19.03
C THR A 472 0.22 17.06 18.41
N GLY A 473 -0.44 17.56 17.35
CA GLY A 473 -0.11 18.83 16.70
C GLY A 473 1.35 19.00 16.28
N ASP A 474 1.91 20.18 16.58
CA ASP A 474 3.28 20.56 16.21
C ASP A 474 4.35 19.66 16.84
N GLU A 475 4.13 19.19 18.08
CA GLU A 475 5.05 18.27 18.77
C GLU A 475 5.13 16.92 18.05
N ARG A 476 3.97 16.34 17.68
CA ARG A 476 3.93 15.11 16.87
C ARG A 476 4.62 15.32 15.52
N THR A 477 4.45 16.48 14.91
CA THR A 477 5.03 16.82 13.61
C THR A 477 6.57 16.89 13.70
N ALA A 478 7.10 17.54 14.73
CA ALA A 478 8.55 17.57 15.00
C ALA A 478 9.13 16.18 15.31
N LEU A 479 8.41 15.33 16.03
CA LEU A 479 8.83 13.95 16.31
C LEU A 479 8.85 13.09 15.04
N MET A 480 7.86 13.22 14.14
CA MET A 480 7.85 12.52 12.85
C MET A 480 8.99 12.96 11.92
N GLN A 481 9.45 14.21 12.03
CA GLN A 481 10.68 14.66 11.35
C GLN A 481 11.93 14.01 11.96
N GLN A 482 12.07 13.99 13.29
CA GLN A 482 13.21 13.37 13.98
C GLN A 482 13.32 11.85 13.70
N ILE A 483 12.20 11.15 13.59
CA ILE A 483 12.14 9.74 13.13
C ILE A 483 12.76 9.59 11.74
N ASN A 484 12.43 10.48 10.81
CA ASN A 484 12.93 10.44 9.44
C ASN A 484 14.42 10.84 9.34
N GLU A 485 14.88 11.77 10.19
CA GLU A 485 16.31 12.09 10.35
C GLU A 485 17.10 10.91 10.94
N GLN A 486 16.55 10.20 11.93
CA GLN A 486 17.13 8.97 12.47
C GLN A 486 17.15 7.85 11.40
N PHE A 487 16.09 7.73 10.59
CA PHE A 487 16.05 6.78 9.46
C PHE A 487 17.18 7.05 8.46
N ALA A 488 17.49 8.31 8.13
CA ALA A 488 18.62 8.64 7.25
C ALA A 488 20.00 8.31 7.88
N LYS A 489 20.13 8.55 9.20
CA LYS A 489 21.33 8.31 9.99
C LYS A 489 21.64 6.81 10.19
N ASP A 490 20.62 6.01 10.47
CA ASP A 490 20.76 4.57 10.71
C ASP A 490 20.62 3.75 9.41
N MET A 491 19.93 4.29 8.39
CA MET A 491 19.65 3.63 7.09
C MET A 491 19.17 2.17 7.25
N PRO A 492 18.07 1.91 8.01
CA PRO A 492 17.63 0.54 8.30
C PRO A 492 17.02 -0.14 7.07
N LEU A 493 16.37 0.63 6.20
CA LEU A 493 15.89 0.23 4.87
C LEU A 493 16.45 1.23 3.86
N ILE A 494 16.79 0.81 2.64
CA ILE A 494 17.22 1.71 1.58
C ILE A 494 16.01 2.01 0.68
N PRO A 495 15.43 3.22 0.69
CA PRO A 495 14.26 3.55 -0.12
C PRO A 495 14.61 3.54 -1.62
N LEU A 496 13.69 3.08 -2.46
CA LEU A 496 13.83 3.07 -3.92
C LEU A 496 12.83 4.03 -4.56
N VAL A 497 11.54 3.66 -4.55
CA VAL A 497 10.42 4.37 -5.17
C VAL A 497 9.14 4.17 -4.35
N ASP A 498 8.10 4.99 -4.56
CA ASP A 498 6.76 4.80 -3.98
C ASP A 498 6.22 3.38 -4.26
N TRP A 499 5.33 2.88 -3.39
CA TRP A 499 4.57 1.67 -3.68
C TRP A 499 3.45 1.98 -4.67
N ALA A 500 3.31 1.12 -5.68
CA ALA A 500 2.25 1.21 -6.65
C ALA A 500 1.86 -0.17 -7.19
N PHE A 501 0.56 -0.41 -7.26
CA PHE A 501 0.00 -1.62 -7.86
C PHE A 501 -0.04 -1.49 -9.37
N VAL A 502 0.65 -2.38 -10.06
CA VAL A 502 0.62 -2.45 -11.53
C VAL A 502 -0.41 -3.49 -11.96
N HIS A 503 -1.36 -3.10 -12.79
CA HIS A 503 -2.35 -4.02 -13.33
C HIS A 503 -2.83 -3.61 -14.72
N ALA A 504 -3.46 -4.54 -15.43
CA ALA A 504 -4.26 -4.24 -16.60
C ALA A 504 -5.65 -4.89 -16.46
N LYS A 505 -6.69 -4.24 -16.98
CA LYS A 505 -8.10 -4.64 -16.77
C LYS A 505 -8.92 -4.52 -18.06
N ASN A 506 -9.97 -5.32 -18.18
CA ASN A 506 -11.00 -5.16 -19.20
C ASN A 506 -11.90 -3.97 -18.83
N THR A 507 -12.11 -3.03 -19.75
CA THR A 507 -12.81 -1.77 -19.47
C THR A 507 -14.33 -1.95 -19.34
N ALA A 508 -14.91 -3.00 -19.92
CA ALA A 508 -16.35 -3.29 -19.84
C ALA A 508 -16.75 -3.99 -18.53
N SER A 509 -15.90 -4.85 -17.95
CA SER A 509 -16.19 -5.56 -16.71
C SER A 509 -15.66 -4.86 -15.45
N SER A 510 -14.58 -4.08 -15.53
CA SER A 510 -14.01 -3.37 -14.36
C SER A 510 -14.85 -2.21 -13.80
N GLN A 511 -15.90 -1.78 -14.50
CA GLN A 511 -16.95 -0.92 -13.93
C GLN A 511 -17.80 -1.63 -12.84
N TRP A 512 -17.76 -2.97 -12.81
CA TRP A 512 -18.49 -3.81 -11.84
C TRP A 512 -17.58 -4.38 -10.74
N VAL A 513 -16.28 -4.56 -11.02
CA VAL A 513 -15.24 -4.88 -10.03
C VAL A 513 -14.07 -3.93 -10.23
N THR A 514 -13.96 -2.93 -9.36
CA THR A 514 -12.88 -1.95 -9.39
C THR A 514 -11.71 -2.43 -8.54
N PHE A 515 -10.50 -2.41 -9.12
CA PHE A 515 -9.26 -2.52 -8.37
C PHE A 515 -8.93 -1.13 -7.79
N GLU A 516 -8.94 -1.02 -6.47
CA GLU A 516 -8.81 0.23 -5.72
C GLU A 516 -7.33 0.60 -5.47
N PRO A 517 -7.01 1.87 -5.13
CA PRO A 517 -5.63 2.27 -4.77
C PRO A 517 -5.05 1.54 -3.56
N THR A 518 -5.92 0.96 -2.72
CA THR A 518 -5.57 0.08 -1.59
C THR A 518 -5.18 -1.35 -2.02
N GLY A 519 -5.29 -1.68 -3.31
CA GLY A 519 -5.13 -3.04 -3.83
C GLY A 519 -6.37 -3.93 -3.65
N TRP A 520 -7.45 -3.41 -3.06
CA TRP A 520 -8.70 -4.14 -2.85
C TRP A 520 -9.57 -4.23 -4.11
N LEU A 521 -10.34 -5.31 -4.20
CA LEU A 521 -11.40 -5.46 -5.21
C LEU A 521 -12.73 -4.97 -4.62
N ARG A 522 -13.18 -3.78 -5.02
CA ARG A 522 -14.52 -3.28 -4.68
C ARG A 522 -15.52 -3.72 -5.76
N VAL A 523 -16.45 -4.60 -5.39
CA VAL A 523 -17.55 -5.01 -6.27
C VAL A 523 -18.70 -4.01 -6.14
N ALA A 524 -19.26 -3.56 -7.28
CA ALA A 524 -20.47 -2.76 -7.30
C ALA A 524 -21.66 -3.56 -6.72
N THR A 525 -22.54 -2.89 -5.98
CA THR A 525 -23.74 -3.52 -5.38
C THR A 525 -24.93 -3.47 -6.34
N LYS A 526 -25.89 -4.38 -6.16
CA LYS A 526 -27.18 -4.33 -6.85
C LYS A 526 -27.99 -3.12 -6.36
N SER A 527 -28.70 -2.49 -7.30
CA SER A 527 -29.65 -1.39 -7.10
C SER A 527 -31.02 -1.89 -6.66
#